data_AF-A0A966PL89-F1
#
_entry.id   AF-A0A966PL89-F1
#
_cell.length_a   1.000
_cell.length_b   1.000
_cell.length_c   1.000
_cell.angle_alpha   90.00
_cell.angle_beta   90.00
_cell.angle_gamma   90.00
#
_symmetry.space_group_name_H-M   'P 1'
#
loop_
_entity.id
_entity.type
_entity.pdbx_description
1 polymer ?
#
loop_
_entity_poly.entity_id
_entity_poly.type
_entity_poly.pdbx_seq_one_letter_code
_entity_poly.pdbx_strand_id
1 'polypeptide(L)'
;MVRPARIAPGLVAGLLLSGLGVDDATVAADYGLSQEAGERTREWALGAAPELAERFTTMPAVFRAAHPDSIAGVLGDLRRTHGDIRSFCATIGVTDDHWRALEAHLLEAA
;
A
#
# COMPACT_ATOMS: atom_id res chain seq x y z
N MET A 1 0.45 23.04 10.49
CA MET A 1 0.71 22.75 9.06
C MET A 1 0.74 21.25 8.89
N VAL A 2 -0.37 20.64 8.46
CA VAL A 2 -0.47 19.19 8.23
C VAL A 2 0.29 18.90 6.94
N ARG A 3 1.44 18.21 7.01
CA ARG A 3 2.14 17.75 5.81
C ARG A 3 1.22 16.72 5.13
N PRO A 4 1.01 16.77 3.80
CA PRO A 4 0.27 15.72 3.12
C PRO A 4 0.97 14.39 3.41
N ALA A 5 0.28 13.51 4.14
CA ALA A 5 0.72 12.14 4.33
C ALA A 5 0.76 11.52 2.92
N ARG A 6 1.97 11.33 2.38
CA ARG A 6 2.12 10.60 1.13
C ARG A 6 1.81 9.16 1.46
N ILE A 7 0.70 8.67 0.92
CA ILE A 7 0.29 7.27 1.06
C ILE A 7 1.39 6.43 0.40
N ALA A 8 1.92 5.44 1.10
CA ALA A 8 2.84 4.48 0.48
C ALA A 8 2.06 3.76 -0.64
N PRO A 9 2.53 3.75 -1.91
CA PRO A 9 1.80 3.10 -3.00
C PRO A 9 1.43 1.64 -2.70
N GLY A 10 2.33 0.92 -1.99
CA GLY A 10 2.08 -0.44 -1.55
C GLY A 10 0.95 -0.58 -0.52
N LEU A 11 0.69 0.43 0.31
CA LEU A 11 -0.44 0.39 1.26
C LEU A 11 -1.78 0.49 0.52
N VAL A 12 -1.85 1.32 -0.52
CA VAL A 12 -3.05 1.41 -1.36
C VAL A 12 -3.30 0.08 -2.07
N ALA A 13 -2.25 -0.51 -2.66
CA ALA A 13 -2.33 -1.82 -3.28
C ALA A 13 -2.78 -2.91 -2.29
N GLY A 14 -2.20 -2.94 -1.08
CA GLY A 14 -2.58 -3.90 -0.05
C GLY A 14 -4.04 -3.77 0.40
N LEU A 15 -4.54 -2.55 0.57
CA LEU A 15 -5.96 -2.30 0.88
C LEU A 15 -6.88 -2.73 -0.27
N LEU A 16 -6.49 -2.47 -1.51
CA LEU A 16 -7.24 -2.87 -2.69
C LEU A 16 -7.35 -4.39 -2.79
N LEU A 17 -6.21 -5.10 -2.76
CA LEU A 17 -6.16 -6.56 -2.87
C LEU A 17 -6.94 -7.22 -1.72
N SER A 18 -6.71 -6.76 -0.49
CA SER A 18 -7.47 -7.29 0.65
C SER A 18 -8.96 -6.96 0.55
N GLY A 19 -9.35 -5.81 0.02
CA GLY A 19 -10.75 -5.45 -0.20
C GLY A 19 -11.43 -6.32 -1.27
N LEU A 20 -10.67 -6.79 -2.27
CA LEU A 20 -11.11 -7.74 -3.28
C LEU A 20 -11.15 -9.20 -2.77
N GLY A 21 -10.73 -9.45 -1.53
CA GLY A 21 -10.77 -10.77 -0.91
C GLY A 21 -9.54 -11.64 -1.17
N VAL A 22 -8.44 -11.05 -1.64
CA VAL A 22 -7.15 -11.74 -1.75
C VAL A 22 -6.63 -12.07 -0.35
N ASP A 23 -6.05 -13.26 -0.18
CA ASP A 23 -5.55 -13.73 1.11
C ASP A 23 -4.32 -12.95 1.61
N ASP A 24 -4.13 -12.92 2.92
CA ASP A 24 -3.10 -12.12 3.58
C ASP A 24 -1.67 -12.49 3.15
N ALA A 25 -1.41 -13.76 2.84
CA ALA A 25 -0.07 -14.18 2.43
C ALA A 25 0.27 -13.64 1.04
N THR A 26 -0.69 -13.69 0.11
CA THR A 26 -0.55 -13.11 -1.22
C THR A 26 -0.40 -11.59 -1.16
N VAL A 27 -1.18 -10.90 -0.31
CA VAL A 27 -1.06 -9.44 -0.12
C VAL A 27 0.31 -9.06 0.46
N ALA A 28 0.80 -9.79 1.45
CA ALA A 28 2.12 -9.55 2.03
C ALA A 28 3.25 -9.78 1.02
N ALA A 29 3.12 -10.79 0.16
CA ALA A 29 4.08 -11.06 -0.91
C ALA A 29 4.12 -9.91 -1.94
N ASP A 30 2.96 -9.43 -2.42
CA ASP A 30 2.87 -8.28 -3.34
C ASP A 30 3.46 -7.00 -2.73
N TYR A 31 3.16 -6.76 -1.45
CA TYR A 31 3.72 -5.63 -0.72
C TYR A 31 5.26 -5.67 -0.65
N GLY A 32 5.84 -6.87 -0.53
CA GLY A 32 7.28 -7.09 -0.61
C GLY A 32 7.89 -6.69 -1.96
N LEU A 33 7.20 -6.97 -3.08
CA LEU A 33 7.65 -6.56 -4.42
C LEU A 33 7.69 -5.03 -4.57
N SER A 34 6.74 -4.33 -3.95
CA SER A 34 6.73 -2.87 -3.90
C SER A 34 7.92 -2.28 -3.13
N GLN A 35 8.47 -3.01 -2.15
CA GLN A 35 9.73 -2.62 -1.48
C GLN A 35 10.92 -2.74 -2.40
N GLU A 36 11.05 -3.88 -3.05
CA GLU A 36 12.17 -4.15 -3.95
C GLU A 36 12.22 -3.14 -5.11
N ALA A 37 11.06 -2.76 -5.64
CA ALA A 37 10.96 -1.71 -6.65
C ALA A 37 11.37 -0.32 -6.10
N GLY A 38 11.01 -0.03 -4.85
CA GLY A 38 11.42 1.20 -4.15
C GLY A 38 12.93 1.29 -3.92
N GLU A 39 13.57 0.18 -3.57
CA GLU A 39 15.02 0.07 -3.42
C GLU A 39 15.75 0.25 -4.76
N ARG A 40 15.30 -0.43 -5.82
CA ARG A 40 15.87 -0.27 -7.18
C ARG A 40 15.73 1.15 -7.72
N THR A 41 14.59 1.80 -7.47
CA THR A 41 14.37 3.20 -7.85
C THR A 41 15.33 4.14 -7.14
N ARG A 42 15.65 3.84 -5.88
CA ARG A 42 16.58 4.62 -5.07
C ARG A 42 18.02 4.46 -5.52
N GLU A 43 18.43 3.24 -5.87
CA GLU A 43 19.75 2.97 -6.46
C GLU A 43 19.91 3.69 -7.80
N TRP A 44 18.88 3.66 -8.67
CA TRP A 44 18.87 4.44 -9.91
C TRP A 44 18.97 5.95 -9.64
N ALA A 45 18.25 6.46 -8.65
CA ALA A 45 18.23 7.88 -8.33
C ALA A 45 19.62 8.43 -7.96
N LEU A 46 20.49 7.62 -7.33
CA LEU A 46 21.86 8.02 -6.97
C LEU A 46 22.70 8.42 -8.19
N GLY A 47 22.49 7.80 -9.35
CA GLY A 47 23.22 8.09 -10.58
C GLY A 47 22.49 8.99 -11.57
N ALA A 48 21.16 8.95 -11.59
CA ALA A 48 20.34 9.58 -12.64
C ALA A 48 19.53 10.80 -12.18
N ALA A 49 19.30 10.96 -10.88
CA ALA A 49 18.45 12.03 -10.32
C ALA A 49 18.94 12.48 -8.93
N PRO A 50 20.00 13.30 -8.85
CA PRO A 50 20.65 13.67 -7.59
C PRO A 50 19.72 14.33 -6.57
N GLU A 51 18.79 15.17 -7.03
CA GLU A 51 17.76 15.79 -6.18
C GLU A 51 16.78 14.77 -5.58
N LEU A 52 16.51 13.69 -6.30
CA LEU A 52 15.67 12.59 -5.82
C LEU A 52 16.44 11.74 -4.80
N ALA A 53 17.74 11.51 -5.04
CA ALA A 53 18.63 10.79 -4.14
C ALA A 53 18.83 11.51 -2.78
N GLU A 54 19.01 12.84 -2.80
CA GLU A 54 19.15 13.65 -1.58
C GLU A 54 17.87 13.63 -0.72
N ARG A 55 16.70 13.56 -1.37
CA ARG A 55 15.42 13.37 -0.68
C ARG A 55 15.27 11.99 -0.07
N PHE A 56 15.85 10.97 -0.70
CA PHE A 56 15.89 9.64 -0.12
C PHE A 56 16.81 9.57 1.10
N THR A 57 18.00 10.15 1.07
CA THR A 57 18.98 10.13 2.18
C THR A 57 18.47 10.85 3.43
N THR A 58 17.74 11.95 3.26
CA THR A 58 17.14 12.74 4.36
C THR A 58 15.88 12.12 4.98
N MET A 59 15.31 11.08 4.38
CA MET A 59 14.10 10.41 4.89
C MET A 59 14.45 9.41 6.00
N PRO A 60 13.83 9.47 7.21
CA PRO A 60 14.13 8.56 8.31
C PRO A 60 13.89 7.08 7.95
N ALA A 61 14.73 6.16 8.46
CA ALA A 61 14.69 4.73 8.10
C ALA A 61 13.36 4.03 8.40
N VAL A 62 12.64 4.49 9.43
CA VAL A 62 11.28 4.06 9.78
C VAL A 62 10.27 4.33 8.65
N PHE A 63 10.48 5.37 7.83
CA PHE A 63 9.68 5.65 6.64
C PHE A 63 10.25 5.01 5.36
N ARG A 64 11.38 4.27 5.47
CA ARG A 64 12.06 3.62 4.34
C ARG A 64 11.78 2.13 4.24
N ALA A 65 11.59 1.45 5.37
CA ALA A 65 11.35 0.01 5.41
C ALA A 65 9.85 -0.25 5.60
N ALA A 66 9.16 -0.54 4.51
CA ALA A 66 7.85 -1.14 4.57
C ALA A 66 8.05 -2.66 4.66
N HIS A 67 8.37 -3.11 5.89
CA HIS A 67 8.58 -4.53 6.19
C HIS A 67 7.29 -5.32 5.86
N PRO A 68 7.36 -6.55 5.33
CA PRO A 68 6.17 -7.38 5.06
C PRO A 68 5.27 -7.53 6.30
N ASP A 69 5.87 -7.71 7.47
CA ASP A 69 5.11 -7.75 8.74
C ASP A 69 4.37 -6.43 9.05
N SER A 70 4.82 -5.31 8.48
CA SER A 70 4.15 -4.01 8.65
C SER A 70 2.81 -3.95 7.92
N ILE A 71 2.66 -4.56 6.73
CA ILE A 71 1.36 -4.56 6.04
C ILE A 71 0.38 -5.52 6.72
N ALA A 72 0.85 -6.70 7.14
CA ALA A 72 0.02 -7.67 7.85
C ALA A 72 -0.50 -7.10 9.18
N GLY A 73 0.37 -6.42 9.95
CA GLY A 73 -0.02 -5.74 11.19
C GLY A 73 -1.05 -4.64 10.95
N VAL A 74 -0.85 -3.79 9.93
CA VAL A 74 -1.80 -2.72 9.58
C VAL A 74 -3.17 -3.28 9.19
N LEU A 75 -3.21 -4.28 8.29
CA LEU A 75 -4.48 -4.88 7.86
C LEU A 75 -5.18 -5.59 9.02
N GLY A 76 -4.43 -6.28 9.89
CA GLY A 76 -4.96 -6.89 11.11
C GLY A 76 -5.57 -5.87 12.07
N ASP A 77 -4.91 -4.73 12.28
CA ASP A 77 -5.42 -3.65 13.11
C ASP A 77 -6.69 -3.02 12.52
N LEU A 78 -6.73 -2.78 11.22
CA LEU A 78 -7.91 -2.24 10.54
C LEU A 78 -9.11 -3.18 10.66
N ARG A 79 -8.92 -4.49 10.46
CA ARG A 79 -9.99 -5.48 10.64
C ARG A 79 -10.46 -5.55 12.08
N ARG A 80 -9.54 -5.49 13.05
CA ARG A 80 -9.91 -5.48 14.47
C ARG A 80 -10.77 -4.27 14.84
N THR A 81 -10.47 -3.10 14.26
CA THR A 81 -11.19 -1.85 14.56
C THR A 81 -12.48 -1.68 13.76
N HIS A 82 -12.51 -2.11 12.49
CA HIS A 82 -13.61 -1.84 11.55
C HIS A 82 -14.37 -3.09 11.08
N GLY A 83 -13.98 -4.28 11.53
CA GLY A 83 -14.54 -5.57 11.09
C GLY A 83 -13.83 -6.12 9.85
N ASP A 84 -13.83 -5.36 8.77
CA ASP A 84 -13.14 -5.70 7.53
C ASP A 84 -12.57 -4.46 6.81
N ILE A 85 -11.84 -4.68 5.72
CA ILE A 85 -11.20 -3.60 4.95
C ILE A 85 -12.23 -2.74 4.20
N ARG A 86 -13.31 -3.31 3.67
CA ARG A 86 -14.35 -2.53 2.96
C ARG A 86 -15.07 -1.58 3.92
N SER A 87 -15.34 -2.05 5.14
CA SER A 87 -15.93 -1.29 6.23
C SER A 87 -15.03 -0.12 6.65
N PHE A 88 -13.71 -0.33 6.75
CA PHE A 88 -12.77 0.78 6.91
C PHE A 88 -12.83 1.76 5.72
N CYS A 89 -12.76 1.26 4.48
CA CYS A 89 -12.78 2.07 3.27
C CYS A 89 -14.07 2.89 3.12
N ALA A 90 -15.21 2.39 3.60
CA ALA A 90 -16.46 3.14 3.66
C ALA A 90 -16.36 4.39 4.56
N THR A 91 -15.59 4.32 5.66
CA THR A 91 -15.37 5.48 6.55
C THR A 91 -14.63 6.64 5.87
N ILE A 92 -13.89 6.35 4.80
CA ILE A 92 -13.16 7.35 4.00
C ILE A 92 -13.84 7.64 2.65
N GLY A 93 -15.08 7.17 2.46
CA GLY A 93 -15.91 7.48 1.29
C GLY A 93 -15.84 6.49 0.13
N VAL A 94 -15.17 5.35 0.29
CA VAL A 94 -15.17 4.28 -0.72
C VAL A 94 -16.40 3.39 -0.52
N THR A 95 -17.44 3.61 -1.32
CA THR A 95 -18.71 2.90 -1.28
C THR A 95 -18.71 1.56 -2.02
N ASP A 96 -19.77 0.78 -1.85
CA ASP A 96 -20.01 -0.47 -2.57
C ASP A 96 -20.08 -0.29 -4.09
N ASP A 97 -20.51 0.87 -4.58
CA ASP A 97 -20.47 1.19 -6.01
C ASP A 97 -19.06 1.22 -6.56
N HIS A 98 -18.11 1.80 -5.80
CA HIS A 98 -16.71 1.79 -6.18
C HIS A 98 -16.14 0.36 -6.18
N TRP A 99 -16.50 -0.46 -5.18
CA TRP A 99 -16.05 -1.85 -5.13
C TRP A 99 -16.61 -2.69 -6.28
N ARG A 100 -17.89 -2.54 -6.61
CA ARG A 100 -18.48 -3.19 -7.79
C ARG A 100 -17.78 -2.81 -9.09
N ALA A 101 -17.46 -1.53 -9.25
CA ALA A 101 -16.73 -1.06 -10.43
C ALA A 101 -15.30 -1.64 -10.47
N LEU A 102 -14.61 -1.68 -9.32
CA LEU A 102 -13.27 -2.28 -9.22
C LEU A 102 -13.31 -3.78 -9.54
N GLU A 103 -14.25 -4.52 -8.98
CA GLU A 103 -14.45 -5.96 -9.27
C GLU A 103 -14.68 -6.19 -10.76
N ALA A 104 -15.55 -5.41 -11.40
CA ALA A 104 -15.84 -5.54 -12.83
C ALA A 104 -14.63 -5.23 -13.74
N HIS A 105 -13.68 -4.42 -13.27
CA HIS A 105 -12.48 -4.06 -14.03
C HIS A 105 -11.26 -4.93 -13.74
N LEU A 106 -11.19 -5.55 -12.56
CA LEU A 106 -9.99 -6.21 -12.06
C LEU A 106 -10.13 -7.72 -11.88
N LEU A 107 -11.35 -8.24 -11.78
CA LEU A 107 -11.59 -9.68 -11.64
C LEU A 107 -12.05 -10.27 -12.98
N GLU A 108 -11.55 -11.45 -13.30
CA GLU A 108 -12.06 -12.23 -14.43
C GLU A 108 -13.44 -12.79 -14.09
N ALA A 109 -14.36 -12.76 -15.06
CA ALA A 109 -15.63 -13.45 -14.90
C ALA A 109 -15.36 -14.96 -14.85
N ALA A 110 -15.83 -15.60 -13.77
CA ALA A 110 -15.72 -17.05 -13.58
C ALA A 110 -16.49 -17.84 -14.65
#